data_AF-A0A6C0AVT7-F1
#
_entry.id   AF-A0A6C0AVT7-F1
#
_cell.length_a   1.000
_cell.length_b   1.000
_cell.length_c   1.000
_cell.angle_alpha   90.00
_cell.angle_beta   90.00
_cell.angle_gamma   90.00
#
_symmetry.space_group_name_H-M   'P 1'
#
loop_
_entity.id
_entity.type
_entity.pdbx_description
1 polymer ?
#
loop_
_entity_poly.entity_id
_entity_poly.type
_entity_poly.pdbx_seq_one_letter_code
_entity_poly.pdbx_strand_id
1 'polypeptide(L)'
;MNTSLNNIIENEQEIETINSFIYEHMIIYINEYPHDIAMISFEDMFYENVKEITKIFVNNYYNIIIDDSNDIEFDNMFDNNWNNISKIFYQNIIPKRSYKTTFIRTITNKSKLTEKIEFLRNIPQPEQRTEEWYMMRYNLITASNAYKCFENEISQNSIIYEKCKPYQIRTENNLANLNSPMHWGQKYEPLSVIIYEKRFNTKIEDFGCIPHSKYTFLGASPDGINVDITNDRYGRMLEIKNIVNRDIIDEPKKEYWVQMQLQMEVCNLNECDFLETRFKEYENYNDFKKDGTFTHTSDGLEKGVMILFIKNNKPCYEISPLGANEEEYNNWERNTMNNNKDYEFISINYWYLHEFSCKLVLRNKKWFQDNIYKVEETWNLIVHDRINGYEHRAPQKRIKKETTNKIQGCLITIDGSINEVITNLTTVSKLIENDKEEPKVSITENKNETEPNEIIPKPNTFRIHTESFDETKPDNNIF
;
A
#
# COMPACT_ATOMS: atom_id res chain seq x y z
N MET A 1 -22.51 45.05 23.66
CA MET A 1 -21.87 44.49 24.88
C MET A 1 -20.68 43.69 24.38
N ASN A 2 -19.54 43.71 25.07
CA ASN A 2 -18.47 42.78 24.73
C ASN A 2 -18.88 41.41 25.26
N THR A 3 -19.38 40.55 24.36
CA THR A 3 -19.57 39.13 24.66
C THR A 3 -18.18 38.54 24.91
N SER A 4 -17.97 37.87 26.04
CA SER A 4 -16.74 37.09 26.26
C SER A 4 -16.87 35.74 25.55
N LEU A 5 -15.75 35.08 25.26
CA LEU A 5 -15.78 33.75 24.66
C LEU A 5 -16.52 32.74 25.57
N ASN A 6 -16.31 32.81 26.88
CA ASN A 6 -17.06 32.03 27.87
C ASN A 6 -18.59 32.25 27.80
N ASN A 7 -19.07 33.48 27.53
CA ASN A 7 -20.50 33.73 27.33
C ASN A 7 -21.07 33.08 26.06
N ILE A 8 -20.23 32.84 25.04
CA ILE A 8 -20.62 32.06 23.83
C ILE A 8 -20.66 30.58 24.18
N ILE A 9 -19.66 30.07 24.87
CA ILE A 9 -19.55 28.66 25.27
C ILE A 9 -20.75 28.23 26.14
N GLU A 10 -21.26 29.12 27.00
CA GLU A 10 -22.45 28.88 27.81
C GLU A 10 -23.79 29.07 27.05
N ASN A 11 -23.78 29.56 25.80
CA ASN A 11 -24.98 29.84 25.01
C ASN A 11 -25.19 28.83 23.88
N GLU A 12 -26.15 27.92 24.08
CA GLU A 12 -26.51 26.84 23.15
C GLU A 12 -26.82 27.34 21.72
N GLN A 13 -27.47 28.50 21.57
CA GLN A 13 -27.83 29.03 20.25
C GLN A 13 -26.63 29.57 19.47
N GLU A 14 -25.62 30.11 20.17
CA GLU A 14 -24.39 30.58 19.55
C GLU A 14 -23.47 29.40 19.19
N ILE A 15 -23.43 28.37 20.04
CA ILE A 15 -22.79 27.10 19.72
C ILE A 15 -23.45 26.43 18.50
N GLU A 16 -24.78 26.41 18.38
CA GLU A 16 -25.47 25.90 17.18
C GLU A 16 -25.11 26.70 15.90
N THR A 17 -24.96 28.02 16.03
CA THR A 17 -24.53 28.90 14.94
C THR A 17 -23.10 28.58 14.50
N ILE A 18 -22.17 28.45 15.44
CA ILE A 18 -20.77 28.04 15.17
C ILE A 18 -20.72 26.62 14.59
N ASN A 19 -21.53 25.68 15.09
CA ASN A 19 -21.57 24.31 14.59
C ASN A 19 -22.05 24.24 13.13
N SER A 20 -23.05 25.06 12.79
CA SER A 20 -23.55 25.19 11.42
C SER A 20 -22.48 25.75 10.50
N PHE A 21 -21.78 26.82 10.92
CA PHE A 21 -20.67 27.42 10.19
C PHE A 21 -19.53 26.41 9.93
N ILE A 22 -19.10 25.66 10.94
CA ILE A 22 -18.09 24.60 10.81
C ILE A 22 -18.55 23.56 9.77
N TYR A 23 -19.79 23.06 9.86
CA TYR A 23 -20.30 22.04 8.94
C TYR A 23 -20.38 22.53 7.48
N GLU A 24 -20.80 23.78 7.26
CA GLU A 24 -20.82 24.39 5.93
C GLU A 24 -19.39 24.55 5.38
N HIS A 25 -18.45 25.05 6.18
CA HIS A 25 -17.06 25.20 5.76
C HIS A 25 -16.33 23.86 5.54
N MET A 26 -16.70 22.80 6.26
CA MET A 26 -16.27 21.43 5.96
C MET A 26 -16.71 20.98 4.56
N ILE A 27 -17.93 21.31 4.14
CA ILE A 27 -18.45 21.00 2.80
C ILE A 27 -17.76 21.86 1.72
N ILE A 28 -17.57 23.16 1.99
CA ILE A 28 -16.88 24.08 1.07
C ILE A 28 -15.45 23.58 0.80
N TYR A 29 -14.67 23.24 1.84
CA TYR A 29 -13.30 22.77 1.68
C TYR A 29 -13.19 21.58 0.72
N ILE A 30 -14.01 20.54 0.89
CA ILE A 30 -13.93 19.33 0.05
C ILE A 30 -14.47 19.54 -1.38
N ASN A 31 -15.20 20.63 -1.63
CA ASN A 31 -15.65 21.01 -2.98
C ASN A 31 -14.59 21.82 -3.73
N GLU A 32 -13.89 22.73 -3.05
CA GLU A 32 -12.82 23.54 -3.63
C GLU A 32 -11.50 22.75 -3.76
N TYR A 33 -11.22 21.86 -2.81
CA TYR A 33 -9.97 21.07 -2.72
C TYR A 33 -10.22 19.55 -2.74
N PRO A 34 -10.94 18.99 -3.75
CA PRO A 34 -11.28 17.57 -3.79
C PRO A 34 -10.06 16.65 -3.99
N HIS A 35 -8.90 17.20 -4.37
CA HIS A 35 -7.64 16.46 -4.52
C HIS A 35 -7.02 16.13 -3.15
N ASP A 36 -7.25 16.96 -2.14
CA ASP A 36 -6.59 16.87 -0.83
C ASP A 36 -7.01 15.63 -0.05
N ILE A 37 -8.23 15.13 -0.28
CA ILE A 37 -8.75 13.88 0.31
C ILE A 37 -7.82 12.69 0.00
N ALA A 38 -7.09 12.74 -1.13
CA ALA A 38 -6.12 11.71 -1.49
C ALA A 38 -4.78 11.80 -0.73
N MET A 39 -4.48 12.91 -0.06
CA MET A 39 -3.24 13.14 0.70
C MET A 39 -3.27 12.41 2.05
N ILE A 40 -2.09 12.01 2.55
CA ILE A 40 -1.98 11.33 3.85
C ILE A 40 -2.26 12.26 5.03
N SER A 41 -1.89 13.54 4.90
CA SER A 41 -2.12 14.61 5.89
C SER A 41 -3.52 15.24 5.78
N PHE A 42 -4.46 14.61 5.09
CA PHE A 42 -5.78 15.20 4.81
C PHE A 42 -6.53 15.58 6.09
N GLU A 43 -6.67 14.66 7.06
CA GLU A 43 -7.48 14.91 8.27
C GLU A 43 -6.90 16.07 9.09
N ASP A 44 -5.56 16.17 9.21
CA ASP A 44 -4.88 17.25 9.92
C ASP A 44 -5.04 18.60 9.18
N MET A 45 -4.76 18.63 7.88
CA MET A 45 -4.93 19.83 7.05
C MET A 45 -6.40 20.32 7.07
N PHE A 46 -7.35 19.40 7.02
CA PHE A 46 -8.76 19.70 7.01
C PHE A 46 -9.25 20.25 8.35
N TYR A 47 -8.80 19.68 9.47
CA TYR A 47 -9.05 20.21 10.81
C TYR A 47 -8.50 21.64 10.94
N GLU A 48 -7.22 21.87 10.64
CA GLU A 48 -6.58 23.18 10.82
C GLU A 48 -7.19 24.27 9.93
N ASN A 49 -7.50 23.97 8.66
CA ASN A 49 -8.14 24.95 7.78
C ASN A 49 -9.56 25.33 8.25
N VAL A 50 -10.33 24.36 8.77
CA VAL A 50 -11.67 24.64 9.30
C VAL A 50 -11.60 25.35 10.66
N LYS A 51 -10.58 25.06 11.47
CA LYS A 51 -10.28 25.75 12.73
C LYS A 51 -9.97 27.22 12.50
N GLU A 52 -9.02 27.53 11.62
CA GLU A 52 -8.60 28.91 11.34
C GLU A 52 -9.73 29.75 10.72
N ILE A 53 -10.53 29.21 9.79
CA ILE A 53 -11.68 29.96 9.27
C ILE A 53 -12.78 30.16 10.31
N THR A 54 -12.94 29.23 11.26
CA THR A 54 -13.85 29.37 12.41
C THR A 54 -13.35 30.42 13.40
N LYS A 55 -12.04 30.50 13.63
CA LYS A 55 -11.39 31.54 14.45
C LYS A 55 -11.64 32.93 13.87
N ILE A 56 -11.49 33.07 12.55
CA ILE A 56 -11.82 34.29 11.79
C ILE A 56 -13.32 34.63 11.89
N PHE A 57 -14.20 33.64 11.78
CA PHE A 57 -15.65 33.83 11.93
C PHE A 57 -16.02 34.33 13.33
N VAL A 58 -15.55 33.66 14.38
CA VAL A 58 -15.86 34.04 15.77
C VAL A 58 -15.38 35.47 16.05
N ASN A 59 -14.17 35.82 15.60
CA ASN A 59 -13.62 37.16 15.77
C ASN A 59 -14.48 38.23 15.08
N ASN A 60 -14.82 38.03 13.80
CA ASN A 60 -15.58 39.03 13.03
C ASN A 60 -17.07 39.10 13.40
N TYR A 61 -17.72 37.97 13.67
CA TYR A 61 -19.17 37.90 13.91
C TYR A 61 -19.54 38.31 15.33
N TYR A 62 -18.74 37.89 16.33
CA TYR A 62 -18.97 38.22 17.74
C TYR A 62 -18.15 39.42 18.24
N ASN A 63 -17.24 39.95 17.41
CA ASN A 63 -16.30 41.03 17.79
C ASN A 63 -15.44 40.64 19.01
N ILE A 64 -14.91 39.41 18.99
CA ILE A 64 -14.05 38.82 20.03
C ILE A 64 -12.67 38.56 19.46
N ILE A 65 -11.69 39.37 19.85
CA ILE A 65 -10.29 39.10 19.50
C ILE A 65 -9.87 37.80 20.20
N ILE A 66 -9.46 36.81 19.40
CA ILE A 66 -8.85 35.57 19.91
C ILE A 66 -7.34 35.79 19.90
N ASP A 67 -6.75 35.78 21.09
CA ASP A 67 -5.33 36.03 21.37
C ASP A 67 -4.81 35.06 22.44
N ASP A 68 -3.52 35.16 22.79
CA ASP A 68 -2.85 34.29 23.78
C ASP A 68 -3.59 34.13 25.13
N SER A 69 -4.50 35.05 25.49
CA SER A 69 -5.28 34.98 26.73
C SER A 69 -6.50 34.06 26.68
N ASN A 70 -7.05 33.79 25.48
CA ASN A 70 -8.28 33.00 25.28
C ASN A 70 -8.17 31.94 24.17
N ASP A 71 -7.01 31.81 23.50
CA ASP A 71 -6.75 30.80 22.46
C ASP A 71 -7.03 29.37 22.96
N ILE A 72 -6.64 29.07 24.20
CA ILE A 72 -6.90 27.78 24.85
C ILE A 72 -8.40 27.54 25.07
N GLU A 73 -9.18 28.56 25.40
CA GLU A 73 -10.64 28.44 25.54
C GLU A 73 -11.30 28.19 24.17
N PHE A 74 -10.82 28.88 23.13
CA PHE A 74 -11.29 28.69 21.75
C PHE A 74 -10.98 27.30 21.23
N ASP A 75 -9.75 26.81 21.42
CA ASP A 75 -9.32 25.49 20.99
C ASP A 75 -10.14 24.38 21.64
N ASN A 76 -10.37 24.46 22.96
CA ASN A 76 -11.23 23.51 23.66
C ASN A 76 -12.69 23.56 23.17
N MET A 77 -13.23 24.75 22.87
CA MET A 77 -14.57 24.88 22.27
C MET A 77 -14.61 24.25 20.87
N PHE A 78 -13.63 24.57 20.01
CA PHE A 78 -13.55 24.06 18.65
C PHE A 78 -13.41 22.54 18.62
N ASP A 79 -12.55 21.96 19.46
CA ASP A 79 -12.38 20.51 19.56
C ASP A 79 -13.66 19.79 19.99
N ASN A 80 -14.39 20.33 20.97
CA ASN A 80 -15.66 19.76 21.41
C ASN A 80 -16.72 19.80 20.29
N ASN A 81 -16.79 20.91 19.56
CA ASN A 81 -17.70 21.08 18.41
C ASN A 81 -17.31 20.15 17.26
N TRP A 82 -16.04 20.17 16.84
CA TRP A 82 -15.47 19.33 15.78
C TRP A 82 -15.69 17.85 16.05
N ASN A 83 -15.49 17.37 17.28
CA ASN A 83 -15.69 15.98 17.65
C ASN A 83 -17.12 15.48 17.41
N ASN A 84 -18.12 16.35 17.36
CA ASN A 84 -19.51 15.98 17.09
C ASN A 84 -19.86 16.20 15.61
N ILE A 85 -19.50 17.36 15.06
CA ILE A 85 -19.80 17.75 13.68
C ILE A 85 -19.10 16.83 12.68
N SER A 86 -17.81 16.51 12.91
CA SER A 86 -17.05 15.62 12.03
C SER A 86 -17.66 14.22 11.93
N LYS A 87 -18.27 13.69 13.00
CA LYS A 87 -19.02 12.42 12.94
C LYS A 87 -20.22 12.52 12.00
N ILE A 88 -21.00 13.59 12.09
CA ILE A 88 -22.17 13.83 11.24
C ILE A 88 -21.72 14.02 9.78
N PHE A 89 -20.68 14.83 9.55
CA PHE A 89 -20.08 15.05 8.24
C PHE A 89 -19.60 13.74 7.61
N TYR A 90 -18.80 12.95 8.34
CA TYR A 90 -18.25 11.70 7.80
C TYR A 90 -19.28 10.56 7.62
N GLN A 91 -20.47 10.71 8.20
CA GLN A 91 -21.59 9.79 7.98
C GLN A 91 -22.44 10.16 6.76
N ASN A 92 -22.57 11.46 6.47
CA ASN A 92 -23.55 11.97 5.48
C ASN A 92 -22.93 12.52 4.19
N ILE A 93 -21.68 12.99 4.21
CA ILE A 93 -21.04 13.71 3.10
C ILE A 93 -19.98 12.85 2.38
N ILE A 94 -18.92 12.44 3.08
CA ILE A 94 -17.87 11.55 2.57
C ILE A 94 -17.41 10.59 3.69
N PRO A 95 -16.95 9.37 3.41
CA PRO A 95 -16.27 8.58 4.43
C PRO A 95 -14.92 9.21 4.80
N LYS A 96 -14.43 8.91 6.01
CA LYS A 96 -13.00 9.09 6.34
C LYS A 96 -12.11 8.34 5.35
N ARG A 97 -10.86 8.78 5.20
CA ARG A 97 -9.86 8.06 4.38
C ARG A 97 -9.74 6.59 4.79
N SER A 98 -9.65 6.36 6.10
CA SER A 98 -9.32 5.08 6.73
C SER A 98 -10.00 4.97 8.09
N TYR A 99 -10.06 3.74 8.61
CA TYR A 99 -10.28 3.48 10.03
C TYR A 99 -9.05 2.76 10.60
N LYS A 100 -8.73 3.07 11.87
CA LYS A 100 -7.57 2.48 12.59
C LYS A 100 -7.58 0.94 12.62
N THR A 101 -8.77 0.34 12.57
CA THR A 101 -8.97 -1.11 12.54
C THR A 101 -10.09 -1.47 11.56
N THR A 102 -10.13 -2.74 11.15
CA THR A 102 -11.26 -3.31 10.41
C THR A 102 -12.40 -3.77 11.33
N PHE A 103 -13.65 -3.48 10.95
CA PHE A 103 -14.86 -3.88 11.67
C PHE A 103 -16.04 -4.13 10.72
N ILE A 104 -17.14 -4.69 11.23
CA ILE A 104 -18.41 -4.82 10.49
C ILE A 104 -19.24 -3.55 10.71
N ARG A 105 -19.47 -2.78 9.65
CA ARG A 105 -20.16 -1.48 9.73
C ARG A 105 -21.68 -1.59 9.65
N THR A 106 -22.19 -2.43 8.74
CA THR A 106 -23.62 -2.64 8.50
C THR A 106 -23.85 -4.06 7.99
N ILE A 107 -24.99 -4.66 8.35
CA ILE A 107 -25.42 -5.93 7.75
C ILE A 107 -25.60 -5.74 6.24
N THR A 108 -24.85 -6.50 5.45
CA THR A 108 -24.81 -6.38 4.00
C THR A 108 -26.04 -7.01 3.34
N ASN A 109 -26.57 -6.39 2.27
CA ASN A 109 -27.58 -7.03 1.42
C ASN A 109 -26.88 -8.08 0.54
N LYS A 110 -26.81 -9.32 1.06
CA LYS A 110 -26.07 -10.42 0.43
C LYS A 110 -26.55 -10.71 -1.00
N SER A 111 -27.86 -10.64 -1.29
CA SER A 111 -28.41 -10.79 -2.66
C SER A 111 -27.79 -9.82 -3.66
N LYS A 112 -27.82 -8.51 -3.36
CA LYS A 112 -27.26 -7.47 -4.25
C LYS A 112 -25.73 -7.54 -4.37
N LEU A 113 -25.04 -8.13 -3.40
CA LEU A 113 -23.60 -8.38 -3.49
C LEU A 113 -23.30 -9.63 -4.32
N THR A 114 -24.10 -10.69 -4.21
CA THR A 114 -23.98 -11.87 -5.08
C THR A 114 -24.15 -11.48 -6.54
N GLU A 115 -25.16 -10.69 -6.89
CA GLU A 115 -25.35 -10.15 -8.26
C GLU A 115 -24.09 -9.42 -8.79
N LYS A 116 -23.41 -8.65 -7.92
CA LYS A 116 -22.17 -7.95 -8.29
C LYS A 116 -20.99 -8.90 -8.43
N ILE A 117 -20.79 -9.81 -7.50
CA ILE A 117 -19.68 -10.78 -7.53
C ILE A 117 -19.81 -11.69 -8.76
N GLU A 118 -21.01 -12.18 -9.04
CA GLU A 118 -21.29 -12.95 -10.27
C GLU A 118 -21.04 -12.12 -11.53
N PHE A 119 -21.43 -10.84 -11.55
CA PHE A 119 -21.08 -9.96 -12.66
C PHE A 119 -19.55 -9.89 -12.87
N LEU A 120 -18.76 -9.72 -11.80
CA LEU A 120 -17.29 -9.69 -11.88
C LEU A 120 -16.68 -11.03 -12.33
N ARG A 121 -17.23 -12.17 -11.87
CA ARG A 121 -16.81 -13.52 -12.29
C ARG A 121 -17.01 -13.75 -13.79
N ASN A 122 -18.07 -13.17 -14.35
CA ASN A 122 -18.41 -13.30 -15.78
C ASN A 122 -17.65 -12.34 -16.71
N ILE A 123 -16.86 -11.40 -16.18
CA ILE A 123 -15.96 -10.58 -17.00
C ILE A 123 -14.82 -11.47 -17.52
N PRO A 124 -14.43 -11.38 -18.81
CA PRO A 124 -13.27 -12.11 -19.33
C PRO A 124 -12.00 -11.73 -18.55
N GLN A 125 -11.46 -12.69 -17.80
CA GLN A 125 -10.22 -12.54 -17.03
C GLN A 125 -9.10 -13.33 -17.73
N PRO A 126 -8.37 -12.72 -18.69
CA PRO A 126 -7.23 -13.38 -19.31
C PRO A 126 -6.21 -13.77 -18.23
N GLU A 127 -5.61 -14.96 -18.40
CA GLU A 127 -4.66 -15.49 -17.43
C GLU A 127 -3.47 -14.52 -17.26
N GLN A 128 -2.99 -14.39 -16.03
CA GLN A 128 -1.96 -13.42 -15.73
C GLN A 128 -0.68 -13.73 -16.52
N ARG A 129 -0.03 -12.69 -17.04
CA ARG A 129 1.18 -12.77 -17.87
C ARG A 129 0.97 -13.45 -19.26
N THR A 130 -0.27 -13.62 -19.73
CA THR A 130 -0.52 -13.89 -21.16
C THR A 130 -0.49 -12.62 -22.01
N GLU A 131 -0.37 -12.77 -23.34
CA GLU A 131 -0.40 -11.65 -24.28
C GLU A 131 -1.71 -10.86 -24.18
N GLU A 132 -2.85 -11.52 -24.00
CA GLU A 132 -4.16 -10.88 -23.83
C GLU A 132 -4.21 -10.02 -22.55
N TRP A 133 -3.61 -10.49 -21.46
CA TRP A 133 -3.52 -9.74 -20.19
C TRP A 133 -2.65 -8.49 -20.33
N TYR A 134 -1.49 -8.62 -21.00
CA TYR A 134 -0.61 -7.49 -21.28
C TYR A 134 -1.26 -6.48 -22.25
N MET A 135 -1.91 -6.95 -23.33
CA MET A 135 -2.62 -6.11 -24.31
C MET A 135 -3.82 -5.36 -23.70
N MET A 136 -4.57 -6.00 -22.80
CA MET A 136 -5.66 -5.35 -22.09
C MET A 136 -5.13 -4.24 -21.19
N ARG A 137 -4.10 -4.50 -20.38
CA ARG A 137 -3.49 -3.48 -19.50
C ARG A 137 -2.73 -2.39 -20.25
N TYR A 138 -2.27 -2.64 -21.48
CA TYR A 138 -1.63 -1.62 -22.34
C TYR A 138 -2.62 -0.51 -22.74
N ASN A 139 -3.91 -0.86 -22.87
CA ASN A 139 -4.98 0.08 -23.21
C ASN A 139 -5.74 0.64 -22.00
N LEU A 140 -5.16 0.51 -20.80
CA LEU A 140 -5.74 0.97 -19.54
C LEU A 140 -4.71 1.72 -18.70
N ILE A 141 -5.14 2.76 -17.99
CA ILE A 141 -4.53 3.22 -16.75
C ILE A 141 -5.02 2.27 -15.65
N THR A 142 -4.10 1.53 -15.05
CA THR A 142 -4.42 0.60 -13.95
C THR A 142 -4.51 1.37 -12.62
N ALA A 143 -5.41 0.96 -11.72
CA ALA A 143 -5.57 1.56 -10.40
C ALA A 143 -4.24 1.75 -9.64
N SER A 144 -3.32 0.78 -9.75
CA SER A 144 -1.96 0.82 -9.18
C SER A 144 -1.09 1.99 -9.66
N ASN A 145 -1.29 2.46 -10.90
CA ASN A 145 -0.49 3.53 -11.51
C ASN A 145 -1.27 4.84 -11.62
N ALA A 146 -2.59 4.80 -11.49
CA ALA A 146 -3.48 5.94 -11.64
C ALA A 146 -3.16 7.11 -10.69
N TYR A 147 -2.58 6.84 -9.51
CA TYR A 147 -2.13 7.89 -8.59
C TYR A 147 -1.14 8.87 -9.26
N LYS A 148 -0.32 8.43 -10.23
CA LYS A 148 0.60 9.26 -11.01
C LYS A 148 -0.11 10.39 -11.78
N CYS A 149 -1.40 10.24 -12.11
CA CYS A 149 -2.23 11.29 -12.74
C CYS A 149 -2.54 12.45 -11.78
N PHE A 150 -2.54 12.18 -10.46
CA PHE A 150 -2.81 13.13 -9.37
C PHE A 150 -1.54 13.69 -8.72
N GLU A 151 -0.38 13.40 -9.30
CA GLU A 151 0.93 13.89 -8.87
C GLU A 151 1.40 15.04 -9.78
N ASN A 152 2.63 15.52 -9.53
CA ASN A 152 3.28 16.53 -10.35
C ASN A 152 3.55 16.07 -11.80
N GLU A 153 3.90 17.04 -12.67
CA GLU A 153 4.18 16.81 -14.09
C GLU A 153 5.22 15.73 -14.37
N ILE A 154 6.20 15.50 -13.48
CA ILE A 154 7.21 14.45 -13.69
C ILE A 154 6.57 13.06 -13.59
N SER A 155 5.70 12.85 -12.60
CA SER A 155 4.94 11.60 -12.45
C SER A 155 3.94 11.41 -13.59
N GLN A 156 3.25 12.48 -14.00
CA GLN A 156 2.34 12.46 -15.15
C GLN A 156 3.08 12.13 -16.45
N ASN A 157 4.19 12.82 -16.75
CA ASN A 157 5.04 12.53 -17.91
C ASN A 157 5.58 11.10 -17.88
N SER A 158 5.91 10.56 -16.70
CA SER A 158 6.35 9.17 -16.55
C SER A 158 5.28 8.17 -17.01
N ILE A 159 4.02 8.29 -16.54
CA ILE A 159 2.93 7.39 -16.97
C ILE A 159 2.54 7.61 -18.44
N ILE A 160 2.57 8.85 -18.93
CA ILE A 160 2.33 9.15 -20.36
C ILE A 160 3.41 8.46 -21.21
N TYR A 161 4.69 8.64 -20.88
CA TYR A 161 5.82 8.04 -21.58
C TYR A 161 5.84 6.51 -21.49
N GLU A 162 5.43 5.94 -20.35
CA GLU A 162 5.22 4.50 -20.16
C GLU A 162 4.17 3.95 -21.13
N LYS A 163 3.00 4.60 -21.22
CA LYS A 163 1.86 4.14 -22.02
C LYS A 163 1.93 4.50 -23.51
N CYS A 164 2.80 5.42 -23.92
CA CYS A 164 3.00 5.76 -25.34
C CYS A 164 4.01 4.86 -26.06
N LYS A 165 4.90 4.16 -25.34
CA LYS A 165 5.85 3.23 -25.94
C LYS A 165 5.13 2.14 -26.73
N PRO A 166 5.65 1.70 -27.89
CA PRO A 166 5.14 0.54 -28.61
C PRO A 166 4.98 -0.67 -27.69
N TYR A 167 3.89 -1.40 -27.88
CA TYR A 167 3.68 -2.67 -27.20
C TYR A 167 4.84 -3.63 -27.55
N GLN A 168 5.56 -4.09 -26.52
CA GLN A 168 6.64 -5.06 -26.65
C GLN A 168 6.26 -6.31 -25.87
N ILE A 169 6.19 -7.44 -26.56
CA ILE A 169 6.07 -8.76 -25.93
C ILE A 169 7.36 -8.99 -25.15
N ARG A 170 7.28 -9.04 -23.82
CA ARG A 170 8.41 -9.43 -22.97
C ARG A 170 8.72 -10.92 -23.24
N THR A 171 9.76 -11.19 -24.02
CA THR A 171 10.33 -12.55 -24.15
C THR A 171 10.78 -13.03 -22.76
N GLU A 172 10.33 -14.21 -22.34
CA GLU A 172 10.36 -14.71 -20.95
C GLU A 172 11.76 -15.06 -20.38
N ASN A 173 12.84 -14.50 -20.91
CA ASN A 173 14.21 -14.96 -20.69
C ASN A 173 14.95 -14.33 -19.49
N ASN A 174 14.28 -13.52 -18.66
CA ASN A 174 14.88 -12.95 -17.46
C ASN A 174 14.42 -13.73 -16.23
N LEU A 175 15.35 -14.46 -15.59
CA LEU A 175 15.11 -15.03 -14.25
C LEU A 175 14.65 -13.91 -13.30
N ALA A 176 13.56 -14.18 -12.58
CA ALA A 176 13.03 -13.23 -11.61
C ALA A 176 14.07 -12.92 -10.52
N ASN A 177 14.31 -11.64 -10.24
CA ASN A 177 15.20 -11.25 -9.15
C ASN A 177 14.52 -11.52 -7.80
N LEU A 178 14.82 -12.69 -7.23
CA LEU A 178 14.27 -13.19 -5.97
C LEU A 178 14.56 -12.27 -4.76
N ASN A 179 15.55 -11.37 -4.88
CA ASN A 179 15.93 -10.42 -3.84
C ASN A 179 15.29 -9.03 -4.02
N SER A 180 14.38 -8.86 -4.98
CA SER A 180 13.70 -7.58 -5.20
C SER A 180 12.52 -7.37 -4.23
N PRO A 181 12.23 -6.12 -3.79
CA PRO A 181 11.04 -5.82 -3.00
C PRO A 181 9.73 -6.17 -3.70
N MET A 182 9.69 -6.14 -5.03
CA MET A 182 8.56 -6.64 -5.81
C MET A 182 8.38 -8.14 -5.58
N HIS A 183 9.44 -8.94 -5.79
CA HIS A 183 9.40 -10.38 -5.54
C HIS A 183 9.02 -10.72 -4.10
N TRP A 184 9.46 -9.94 -3.12
CA TRP A 184 9.01 -10.08 -1.73
C TRP A 184 7.49 -9.90 -1.59
N GLY A 185 6.94 -8.88 -2.24
CA GLY A 185 5.50 -8.68 -2.41
C GLY A 185 4.83 -9.95 -2.94
N GLN A 186 5.29 -10.43 -4.09
CA GLN A 186 4.76 -11.60 -4.79
C GLN A 186 4.87 -12.91 -3.98
N LYS A 187 5.97 -13.13 -3.26
CA LYS A 187 6.24 -14.31 -2.41
C LYS A 187 5.26 -14.43 -1.25
N TYR A 188 4.94 -13.30 -0.61
CA TYR A 188 4.19 -13.27 0.65
C TYR A 188 2.70 -12.96 0.48
N GLU A 189 2.26 -12.53 -0.71
CA GLU A 189 0.86 -12.24 -1.02
C GLU A 189 -0.08 -13.45 -0.77
N PRO A 190 0.22 -14.69 -1.24
CA PRO A 190 -0.63 -15.84 -0.94
C PRO A 190 -0.65 -16.22 0.54
N LEU A 191 0.46 -16.04 1.26
CA LEU A 191 0.51 -16.29 2.71
C LEU A 191 -0.34 -15.27 3.48
N SER A 192 -0.27 -14.00 3.12
CA SER A 192 -1.12 -12.94 3.68
C SER A 192 -2.61 -13.23 3.45
N VAL A 193 -2.99 -13.76 2.27
CA VAL A 193 -4.37 -14.24 2.03
C VAL A 193 -4.75 -15.36 3.00
N ILE A 194 -3.94 -16.42 3.12
CA ILE A 194 -4.26 -17.57 4.01
C ILE A 194 -4.37 -17.13 5.48
N ILE A 195 -3.51 -16.20 5.93
CA ILE A 195 -3.57 -15.64 7.29
C ILE A 195 -4.83 -14.79 7.47
N TYR A 196 -5.22 -13.97 6.50
CA TYR A 196 -6.46 -13.19 6.51
C TYR A 196 -7.70 -14.11 6.53
N GLU A 197 -7.75 -15.14 5.68
CA GLU A 197 -8.79 -16.16 5.65
C GLU A 197 -8.98 -16.84 7.02
N LYS A 198 -7.88 -17.25 7.65
CA LYS A 198 -7.90 -17.88 8.98
C LYS A 198 -8.32 -16.92 10.09
N ARG A 199 -7.80 -15.69 10.12
CA ARG A 199 -8.08 -14.70 11.17
C ARG A 199 -9.49 -14.11 11.11
N PHE A 200 -10.08 -14.01 9.92
CA PHE A 200 -11.44 -13.46 9.73
C PHE A 200 -12.49 -14.52 9.36
N ASN A 201 -12.14 -15.81 9.41
CA ASN A 201 -12.98 -16.98 9.09
C ASN A 201 -13.73 -16.82 7.75
N THR A 202 -12.99 -16.59 6.68
CA THR A 202 -13.51 -16.11 5.39
C THR A 202 -12.87 -16.82 4.22
N LYS A 203 -13.51 -16.77 3.03
CA LYS A 203 -12.92 -17.20 1.76
C LYS A 203 -12.71 -16.00 0.83
N ILE A 204 -11.48 -15.83 0.38
CA ILE A 204 -11.04 -14.87 -0.64
C ILE A 204 -10.93 -15.57 -1.98
N GLU A 205 -11.39 -14.90 -3.02
CA GLU A 205 -11.23 -15.28 -4.43
C GLU A 205 -10.48 -14.17 -5.18
N ASP A 206 -9.57 -14.58 -6.06
CA ASP A 206 -8.81 -13.74 -6.97
C ASP A 206 -9.71 -13.27 -8.12
N PHE A 207 -9.62 -11.98 -8.43
CA PHE A 207 -10.21 -11.40 -9.64
C PHE A 207 -9.11 -10.72 -10.45
N GLY A 208 -9.03 -11.08 -11.73
CA GLY A 208 -8.07 -10.54 -12.68
C GLY A 208 -8.25 -9.05 -12.97
N CYS A 209 -7.69 -8.58 -14.08
CA CYS A 209 -7.82 -7.17 -14.46
C CYS A 209 -9.22 -6.87 -15.04
N ILE A 210 -10.02 -6.13 -14.28
CA ILE A 210 -11.37 -5.71 -14.60
C ILE A 210 -11.32 -4.30 -15.22
N PRO A 211 -11.84 -4.10 -16.45
CA PRO A 211 -12.01 -2.77 -17.02
C PRO A 211 -13.25 -2.07 -16.44
N HIS A 212 -13.21 -0.74 -16.31
CA HIS A 212 -14.35 0.05 -15.86
C HIS A 212 -15.44 0.09 -16.96
N SER A 213 -16.69 -0.20 -16.60
CA SER A 213 -17.82 -0.24 -17.55
C SER A 213 -18.11 1.08 -18.28
N LYS A 214 -18.07 2.21 -17.56
CA LYS A 214 -18.19 3.58 -18.13
C LYS A 214 -16.86 4.14 -18.70
N TYR A 215 -15.81 4.20 -17.89
CA TYR A 215 -14.55 4.85 -18.26
C TYR A 215 -13.56 3.85 -18.85
N THR A 216 -13.66 3.58 -20.16
CA THR A 216 -12.92 2.51 -20.84
C THR A 216 -11.39 2.62 -20.79
N PHE A 217 -10.85 3.75 -20.33
CA PHE A 217 -9.42 3.97 -20.07
C PHE A 217 -8.96 3.53 -18.67
N LEU A 218 -9.87 3.16 -17.77
CA LEU A 218 -9.57 2.80 -16.38
C LEU A 218 -9.78 1.30 -16.16
N GLY A 219 -8.85 0.65 -15.47
CA GLY A 219 -9.01 -0.73 -15.02
C GLY A 219 -8.39 -0.98 -13.66
N ALA A 220 -8.82 -2.04 -12.99
CA ALA A 220 -8.35 -2.42 -11.67
C ALA A 220 -8.09 -3.93 -11.57
N SER A 221 -7.20 -4.31 -10.67
CA SER A 221 -7.00 -5.69 -10.22
C SER A 221 -6.99 -5.61 -8.70
N PRO A 222 -8.01 -6.10 -7.98
CA PRO A 222 -7.95 -6.24 -6.53
C PRO A 222 -7.12 -7.47 -6.17
N ASP A 223 -6.45 -7.46 -5.02
CA ASP A 223 -5.67 -8.62 -4.53
C ASP A 223 -6.60 -9.74 -4.01
N GLY A 224 -7.88 -9.43 -3.81
CA GLY A 224 -8.95 -10.42 -3.66
C GLY A 224 -10.31 -9.82 -3.27
N ILE A 225 -11.35 -10.65 -3.31
CA ILE A 225 -12.70 -10.30 -2.81
C ILE A 225 -13.22 -11.45 -1.94
N ASN A 226 -13.87 -11.11 -0.83
CA ASN A 226 -14.55 -12.09 0.02
C ASN A 226 -15.80 -12.64 -0.69
N VAL A 227 -15.80 -13.95 -0.93
CA VAL A 227 -16.88 -14.69 -1.59
C VAL A 227 -17.61 -15.68 -0.66
N ASP A 228 -17.25 -15.74 0.63
CA ASP A 228 -17.99 -16.53 1.62
C ASP A 228 -19.30 -15.82 2.00
N ILE A 229 -20.40 -16.28 1.42
CA ILE A 229 -21.75 -15.76 1.68
C ILE A 229 -22.20 -15.92 3.15
N THR A 230 -21.58 -16.80 3.93
CA THR A 230 -21.88 -16.94 5.37
C THR A 230 -21.21 -15.85 6.20
N ASN A 231 -20.03 -15.36 5.80
CA ASN A 231 -19.28 -14.31 6.48
C ASN A 231 -19.98 -12.92 6.41
N ASP A 232 -19.78 -12.08 7.43
CA ASP A 232 -20.31 -10.71 7.47
C ASP A 232 -19.52 -9.72 6.59
N ARG A 233 -18.28 -10.06 6.22
CA ARG A 233 -17.44 -9.32 5.27
C ARG A 233 -17.70 -9.72 3.81
N TYR A 234 -18.74 -10.50 3.51
CA TYR A 234 -19.07 -10.91 2.14
C TYR A 234 -19.10 -9.69 1.19
N GLY A 235 -18.42 -9.79 0.04
CA GLY A 235 -18.26 -8.69 -0.91
C GLY A 235 -17.33 -7.55 -0.48
N ARG A 236 -16.55 -7.73 0.60
CA ARG A 236 -15.43 -6.83 0.94
C ARG A 236 -14.20 -7.19 0.10
N MET A 237 -13.52 -6.17 -0.40
CA MET A 237 -12.28 -6.30 -1.15
C MET A 237 -11.08 -6.42 -0.21
N LEU A 238 -9.98 -6.99 -0.69
CA LEU A 238 -8.71 -7.08 0.01
C LEU A 238 -7.62 -6.45 -0.86
N GLU A 239 -6.77 -5.61 -0.24
CA GLU A 239 -5.58 -5.01 -0.84
C GLU A 239 -4.40 -5.25 0.10
N ILE A 240 -3.36 -5.93 -0.39
CA ILE A 240 -2.27 -6.48 0.42
C ILE A 240 -0.97 -5.76 0.10
N LYS A 241 -0.21 -5.35 1.12
CA LYS A 241 1.16 -4.85 0.96
C LYS A 241 2.09 -5.56 1.94
N ASN A 242 2.84 -6.53 1.44
CA ASN A 242 3.91 -7.20 2.19
C ASN A 242 5.14 -6.27 2.22
N ILE A 243 5.48 -5.77 3.40
CA ILE A 243 6.46 -4.70 3.60
C ILE A 243 7.85 -5.30 3.86
N VAL A 244 8.87 -4.65 3.28
CA VAL A 244 10.29 -4.98 3.51
C VAL A 244 10.93 -3.91 4.40
N ASN A 245 11.23 -2.74 3.81
CA ASN A 245 12.14 -1.75 4.37
C ASN A 245 11.48 -0.52 4.99
N ARG A 246 10.26 -0.15 4.55
CA ARG A 246 9.53 0.98 5.15
C ARG A 246 8.81 0.52 6.40
N ASP A 247 8.38 1.47 7.22
CA ASP A 247 7.50 1.17 8.33
C ASP A 247 6.03 1.11 7.91
N ILE A 248 5.26 0.36 8.69
CA ILE A 248 3.80 0.37 8.66
C ILE A 248 3.36 1.57 9.50
N ILE A 249 2.70 2.53 8.85
CA ILE A 249 2.26 3.80 9.44
C ILE A 249 0.74 3.79 9.64
N ASP A 250 0.19 4.73 10.41
CA ASP A 250 -1.24 4.61 10.75
C ASP A 250 -2.19 4.94 9.58
N GLU A 251 -1.74 5.68 8.56
CA GLU A 251 -2.56 6.04 7.41
C GLU A 251 -2.02 5.45 6.09
N PRO A 252 -2.86 4.84 5.23
CA PRO A 252 -2.47 4.40 3.90
C PRO A 252 -1.91 5.57 3.10
N LYS A 253 -0.79 5.35 2.41
CA LYS A 253 -0.23 6.34 1.49
C LYS A 253 -1.23 6.72 0.38
N LYS A 254 -1.06 7.91 -0.19
CA LYS A 254 -1.83 8.40 -1.35
C LYS A 254 -1.91 7.38 -2.50
N GLU A 255 -0.78 6.76 -2.85
CA GLU A 255 -0.68 5.73 -3.91
C GLU A 255 -1.66 4.56 -3.68
N TYR A 256 -1.62 3.92 -2.51
CA TYR A 256 -2.49 2.78 -2.18
C TYR A 256 -3.94 3.21 -1.93
N TRP A 257 -4.18 4.39 -1.34
CA TRP A 257 -5.53 4.89 -1.12
C TRP A 257 -6.25 5.16 -2.45
N VAL A 258 -5.60 5.85 -3.39
CA VAL A 258 -6.13 6.07 -4.75
C VAL A 258 -6.37 4.74 -5.45
N GLN A 259 -5.44 3.78 -5.34
CA GLN A 259 -5.62 2.44 -5.90
C GLN A 259 -6.90 1.77 -5.35
N MET A 260 -7.10 1.75 -4.03
CA MET A 260 -8.29 1.17 -3.39
C MET A 260 -9.59 1.87 -3.79
N GLN A 261 -9.59 3.21 -3.89
CA GLN A 261 -10.78 3.95 -4.35
C GLN A 261 -11.16 3.55 -5.77
N LEU A 262 -10.20 3.46 -6.68
CA LEU A 262 -10.43 3.06 -8.07
C LEU A 262 -10.81 1.57 -8.20
N GLN A 263 -10.20 0.68 -7.41
CA GLN A 263 -10.60 -0.73 -7.31
C GLN A 263 -12.06 -0.88 -6.87
N MET A 264 -12.48 -0.20 -5.79
CA MET A 264 -13.86 -0.23 -5.31
C MET A 264 -14.84 0.40 -6.30
N GLU A 265 -14.43 1.44 -7.04
CA GLU A 265 -15.25 2.03 -8.10
C GLU A 265 -15.47 1.04 -9.26
N VAL A 266 -14.38 0.51 -9.83
CA VAL A 266 -14.37 -0.43 -10.95
C VAL A 266 -15.15 -1.71 -10.62
N CYS A 267 -14.91 -2.29 -9.44
CA CYS A 267 -15.61 -3.50 -8.98
C CYS A 267 -17.04 -3.20 -8.50
N ASN A 268 -17.43 -1.92 -8.43
CA ASN A 268 -18.68 -1.43 -7.85
C ASN A 268 -18.96 -1.95 -6.43
N LEU A 269 -17.92 -2.13 -5.62
CA LEU A 269 -18.03 -2.49 -4.20
C LEU A 269 -17.91 -1.21 -3.34
N ASN A 270 -18.02 -1.34 -2.02
CA ASN A 270 -18.08 -0.18 -1.10
C ASN A 270 -17.00 -0.21 -0.01
N GLU A 271 -16.36 -1.35 0.23
CA GLU A 271 -15.48 -1.59 1.37
C GLU A 271 -14.28 -2.43 0.93
N CYS A 272 -13.09 -2.02 1.39
CA CYS A 272 -11.82 -2.72 1.19
C CYS A 272 -11.10 -2.81 2.54
N ASP A 273 -10.59 -3.99 2.89
CA ASP A 273 -9.61 -4.11 3.97
C ASP A 273 -8.21 -3.94 3.37
N PHE A 274 -7.50 -2.91 3.83
CA PHE A 274 -6.09 -2.67 3.54
C PHE A 274 -5.25 -3.47 4.53
N LEU A 275 -4.54 -4.47 4.04
CA LEU A 275 -3.72 -5.40 4.82
C LEU A 275 -2.23 -5.11 4.59
N GLU A 276 -1.54 -4.62 5.62
CA GLU A 276 -0.09 -4.51 5.63
C GLU A 276 0.49 -5.59 6.55
N THR A 277 1.45 -6.35 6.04
CA THR A 277 2.16 -7.38 6.79
C THR A 277 3.66 -7.16 6.67
N ARG A 278 4.41 -7.40 7.76
CA ARG A 278 5.87 -7.50 7.70
C ARG A 278 6.27 -8.91 8.09
N PHE A 279 6.73 -9.70 7.12
CA PHE A 279 7.39 -10.96 7.40
C PHE A 279 8.87 -10.74 7.67
N LYS A 280 9.48 -11.66 8.40
CA LYS A 280 10.93 -11.78 8.56
C LYS A 280 11.31 -13.25 8.40
N GLU A 281 12.52 -13.51 7.93
CA GLU A 281 13.02 -14.88 7.69
C GLU A 281 14.15 -15.21 8.65
N TYR A 282 14.22 -16.46 9.10
CA TYR A 282 15.35 -16.99 9.86
C TYR A 282 16.46 -17.42 8.90
N GLU A 283 17.72 -17.28 9.30
CA GLU A 283 18.87 -17.70 8.49
C GLU A 283 18.90 -19.23 8.25
N ASN A 284 18.40 -20.02 9.20
CA ASN A 284 18.45 -21.47 9.15
C ASN A 284 17.40 -22.14 10.07
N TYR A 285 17.24 -23.45 9.90
CA TYR A 285 16.28 -24.27 10.67
C TYR A 285 16.52 -24.29 12.19
N ASN A 286 17.79 -24.22 12.63
CA ASN A 286 18.08 -24.28 14.07
C ASN A 286 17.59 -23.02 14.78
N ASP A 287 17.69 -21.86 14.15
CA ASP A 287 17.23 -20.60 14.75
C ASP A 287 15.71 -20.50 14.71
N PHE A 288 15.08 -20.94 13.60
CA PHE A 288 13.63 -21.18 13.57
C PHE A 288 13.18 -22.11 14.71
N LYS A 289 13.86 -23.24 14.95
CA LYS A 289 13.46 -24.22 15.97
C LYS A 289 13.71 -23.78 17.41
N LYS A 290 14.71 -22.93 17.68
CA LYS A 290 15.00 -22.39 19.02
C LYS A 290 13.99 -21.32 19.47
N ASP A 291 13.42 -20.59 18.53
CA ASP A 291 12.53 -19.46 18.81
C ASP A 291 11.10 -19.92 19.18
N GLY A 292 10.90 -20.42 20.39
CA GLY A 292 9.58 -20.79 20.91
C GLY A 292 9.10 -22.20 20.50
N THR A 293 7.96 -22.28 19.83
CA THR A 293 7.33 -23.56 19.39
C THR A 293 7.59 -23.81 17.90
N PHE A 294 7.00 -24.82 17.26
CA PHE A 294 7.07 -24.92 15.79
C PHE A 294 6.20 -23.86 15.08
N THR A 295 5.11 -23.42 15.71
CA THR A 295 4.06 -22.59 15.09
C THR A 295 4.09 -21.12 15.50
N HIS A 296 4.74 -20.80 16.62
CA HIS A 296 4.86 -19.45 17.16
C HIS A 296 6.27 -19.18 17.70
N THR A 297 6.70 -17.91 17.62
CA THR A 297 7.93 -17.39 18.24
C THR A 297 7.88 -17.44 19.78
N SER A 298 8.97 -17.12 20.48
CA SER A 298 8.97 -16.90 21.94
C SER A 298 7.95 -15.85 22.38
N ASP A 299 7.73 -14.86 21.52
CA ASP A 299 6.87 -13.71 21.75
C ASP A 299 5.42 -13.94 21.28
N GLY A 300 5.11 -15.15 20.81
CA GLY A 300 3.76 -15.56 20.40
C GLY A 300 3.32 -15.13 19.00
N LEU A 301 4.25 -14.69 18.13
CA LEU A 301 3.96 -14.33 16.73
C LEU A 301 3.83 -15.59 15.87
N GLU A 302 2.89 -15.66 14.92
CA GLU A 302 2.81 -16.83 14.03
C GLU A 302 4.08 -16.97 13.17
N LYS A 303 4.53 -18.21 13.00
CA LYS A 303 5.62 -18.57 12.11
C LYS A 303 5.34 -19.87 11.38
N GLY A 304 6.10 -20.13 10.34
CA GLY A 304 5.97 -21.34 9.52
C GLY A 304 7.02 -21.42 8.44
N VAL A 305 6.73 -22.20 7.42
CA VAL A 305 7.69 -22.56 6.38
C VAL A 305 7.07 -22.41 4.99
N MET A 306 7.89 -22.16 3.99
CA MET A 306 7.53 -22.30 2.58
C MET A 306 8.70 -22.87 1.78
N ILE A 307 8.40 -23.62 0.72
CA ILE A 307 9.39 -24.28 -0.14
C ILE A 307 9.35 -23.62 -1.53
N LEU A 308 10.52 -23.23 -2.04
CA LEU A 308 10.67 -22.63 -3.36
C LEU A 308 11.08 -23.67 -4.40
N PHE A 309 10.30 -23.76 -5.48
CA PHE A 309 10.62 -24.49 -6.70
C PHE A 309 10.67 -23.54 -7.91
N ILE A 310 11.42 -23.91 -8.96
CA ILE A 310 11.27 -23.31 -10.29
C ILE A 310 10.38 -24.22 -11.14
N LYS A 311 9.20 -23.70 -11.52
CA LYS A 311 8.25 -24.38 -12.41
C LYS A 311 8.15 -23.55 -13.69
N ASN A 312 8.49 -24.14 -14.85
CA ASN A 312 8.49 -23.45 -16.15
C ASN A 312 9.25 -22.11 -16.14
N ASN A 313 10.50 -22.12 -15.64
CA ASN A 313 11.37 -20.94 -15.45
C ASN A 313 10.81 -19.83 -14.52
N LYS A 314 9.73 -20.10 -13.76
CA LYS A 314 9.10 -19.14 -12.85
C LYS A 314 9.16 -19.64 -11.40
N PRO A 315 9.46 -18.77 -10.42
CA PRO A 315 9.47 -19.16 -9.01
C PRO A 315 8.06 -19.49 -8.52
N CYS A 316 7.92 -20.58 -7.78
CA CYS A 316 6.67 -21.07 -7.21
C CYS A 316 6.89 -21.45 -5.75
N TYR A 317 6.07 -20.89 -4.85
CA TYR A 317 6.15 -21.10 -3.41
C TYR A 317 5.03 -22.02 -2.93
N GLU A 318 5.39 -23.14 -2.32
CA GLU A 318 4.47 -24.03 -1.61
C GLU A 318 4.49 -23.67 -0.12
N ILE A 319 3.33 -23.39 0.48
CA ILE A 319 3.21 -22.84 1.86
C ILE A 319 2.78 -23.94 2.84
N SER A 320 3.47 -24.05 3.98
CA SER A 320 3.11 -25.01 5.03
C SER A 320 1.74 -24.69 5.65
N PRO A 321 0.90 -25.69 6.01
CA PRO A 321 -0.37 -25.44 6.67
C PRO A 321 -0.23 -24.61 7.95
N LEU A 322 -1.02 -23.53 8.09
CA LEU A 322 -0.89 -22.60 9.22
C LEU A 322 -1.22 -23.26 10.56
N GLY A 323 -0.22 -23.39 11.42
CA GLY A 323 -0.35 -24.02 12.73
C GLY A 323 -0.05 -25.51 12.74
N ALA A 324 0.53 -26.06 11.67
CA ALA A 324 1.06 -27.42 11.66
C ALA A 324 2.19 -27.59 12.69
N ASN A 325 2.14 -28.68 13.46
CA ASN A 325 3.24 -29.07 14.35
C ASN A 325 4.42 -29.68 13.56
N GLU A 326 5.54 -30.00 14.23
CA GLU A 326 6.74 -30.51 13.56
C GLU A 326 6.50 -31.84 12.79
N GLU A 327 5.65 -32.73 13.30
CA GLU A 327 5.31 -33.99 12.61
C GLU A 327 4.42 -33.74 11.38
N GLU A 328 3.41 -32.89 11.52
CA GLU A 328 2.54 -32.47 10.41
C GLU A 328 3.33 -31.75 9.31
N TYR A 329 4.29 -30.90 9.70
CA TYR A 329 5.24 -30.28 8.78
C TYR A 329 6.09 -31.33 8.04
N ASN A 330 6.72 -32.27 8.76
CA ASN A 330 7.56 -33.30 8.15
C ASN A 330 6.75 -34.18 7.18
N ASN A 331 5.46 -34.41 7.44
CA ASN A 331 4.58 -35.11 6.51
C ASN A 331 4.25 -34.25 5.27
N TRP A 332 3.95 -32.97 5.47
CA TRP A 332 3.69 -32.01 4.39
C TRP A 332 4.90 -31.77 3.50
N GLU A 333 6.10 -31.62 4.06
CA GLU A 333 7.36 -31.40 3.35
C GLU A 333 7.65 -32.56 2.41
N ARG A 334 7.66 -33.81 2.93
CA ARG A 334 7.88 -35.03 2.14
C ARG A 334 6.88 -35.16 1.00
N ASN A 335 5.60 -34.93 1.28
CA ASN A 335 4.53 -34.93 0.29
C ASN A 335 4.72 -33.83 -0.78
N THR A 336 5.17 -32.63 -0.38
CA THR A 336 5.39 -31.48 -1.26
C THR A 336 6.60 -31.70 -2.17
N MET A 337 7.70 -32.27 -1.65
CA MET A 337 8.85 -32.68 -2.46
C MET A 337 8.46 -33.78 -3.46
N ASN A 338 7.73 -34.80 -3.03
CA ASN A 338 7.29 -35.90 -3.90
C ASN A 338 6.35 -35.43 -5.03
N ASN A 339 5.43 -34.50 -4.75
CA ASN A 339 4.55 -33.89 -5.76
C ASN A 339 5.31 -33.04 -6.79
N ASN A 340 6.41 -32.42 -6.38
CA ASN A 340 7.16 -31.45 -7.18
C ASN A 340 8.51 -31.98 -7.66
N LYS A 341 8.73 -33.30 -7.61
CA LYS A 341 9.95 -34.00 -8.02
C LYS A 341 10.45 -33.69 -9.45
N ASP A 342 9.54 -33.27 -10.33
CA ASP A 342 9.81 -32.95 -11.73
C ASP A 342 10.23 -31.47 -11.92
N TYR A 343 10.31 -30.70 -10.83
CA TYR A 343 10.69 -29.28 -10.78
C TYR A 343 11.99 -29.08 -9.98
N GLU A 344 12.71 -28.00 -10.27
CA GLU A 344 13.96 -27.67 -9.58
C GLU A 344 13.67 -27.11 -8.18
N PHE A 345 14.10 -27.80 -7.13
CA PHE A 345 14.09 -27.29 -5.75
C PHE A 345 15.21 -26.27 -5.56
N ILE A 346 14.89 -25.14 -4.92
CA ILE A 346 15.85 -24.04 -4.67
C ILE A 346 16.15 -23.87 -3.18
N SER A 347 15.12 -23.68 -2.35
CA SER A 347 15.30 -23.36 -0.93
C SER A 347 14.07 -23.66 -0.09
N ILE A 348 14.31 -23.82 1.22
CA ILE A 348 13.27 -23.76 2.25
C ILE A 348 13.42 -22.42 2.98
N ASN A 349 12.34 -21.67 3.09
CA ASN A 349 12.30 -20.36 3.74
C ASN A 349 11.46 -20.46 5.02
N TYR A 350 12.11 -20.24 6.16
CA TYR A 350 11.50 -20.21 7.48
C TYR A 350 11.11 -18.77 7.81
N TRP A 351 9.82 -18.49 8.03
CA TRP A 351 9.30 -17.14 8.17
C TRP A 351 8.55 -16.95 9.49
N TYR A 352 8.52 -15.73 10.02
CA TYR A 352 7.59 -15.28 11.05
C TYR A 352 6.91 -13.97 10.68
N LEU A 353 5.68 -13.79 11.16
CA LEU A 353 4.87 -12.59 10.95
C LEU A 353 5.22 -11.57 12.04
N HIS A 354 6.07 -10.59 11.71
CA HIS A 354 6.53 -9.57 12.66
C HIS A 354 5.47 -8.51 12.94
N GLU A 355 4.76 -8.06 11.91
CA GLU A 355 3.70 -7.05 12.01
C GLU A 355 2.50 -7.44 11.15
N PHE A 356 1.29 -7.15 11.63
CA PHE A 356 0.03 -7.31 10.90
C PHE A 356 -0.88 -6.12 11.21
N SER A 357 -1.26 -5.37 10.18
CA SER A 357 -2.12 -4.20 10.27
C SER A 357 -3.24 -4.34 9.24
N CYS A 358 -4.50 -4.25 9.68
CA CYS A 358 -5.67 -4.46 8.81
C CYS A 358 -6.71 -3.38 9.04
N LYS A 359 -6.94 -2.54 8.03
CA LYS A 359 -7.69 -1.28 8.14
C LYS A 359 -8.83 -1.23 7.15
N LEU A 360 -10.01 -0.82 7.63
CA LEU A 360 -11.15 -0.62 6.75
C LEU A 360 -10.99 0.69 5.98
N VAL A 361 -11.10 0.62 4.65
CA VAL A 361 -11.18 1.75 3.73
C VAL A 361 -12.53 1.69 3.03
N LEU A 362 -13.23 2.83 2.96
CA LEU A 362 -14.54 2.94 2.34
C LEU A 362 -14.47 3.69 1.02
N ARG A 363 -15.34 3.33 0.07
CA ARG A 363 -15.44 3.99 -1.23
C ARG A 363 -15.98 5.41 -1.10
N ASN A 364 -15.12 6.39 -1.38
CA ASN A 364 -15.47 7.80 -1.47
C ASN A 364 -15.91 8.13 -2.91
N LYS A 365 -17.22 8.00 -3.16
CA LYS A 365 -17.83 8.24 -4.47
C LYS A 365 -17.73 9.70 -4.92
N LYS A 366 -17.85 10.65 -3.99
CA LYS A 366 -17.70 12.08 -4.27
C LYS A 366 -16.28 12.36 -4.75
N TRP A 367 -15.27 11.91 -4.00
CA TRP A 367 -13.88 12.01 -4.43
C TRP A 367 -13.69 11.47 -5.86
N PHE A 368 -14.16 10.25 -6.15
CA PHE A 368 -14.02 9.69 -7.49
C PHE A 368 -14.68 10.56 -8.58
N GLN A 369 -15.92 11.02 -8.35
CA GLN A 369 -16.66 11.87 -9.28
C GLN A 369 -15.96 13.21 -9.54
N ASP A 370 -15.44 13.84 -8.49
CA ASP A 370 -14.76 15.13 -8.57
C ASP A 370 -13.34 15.04 -9.17
N ASN A 371 -12.76 13.83 -9.26
CA ASN A 371 -11.34 13.63 -9.61
C ASN A 371 -11.10 12.83 -10.89
N ILE A 372 -12.07 12.05 -11.39
CA ILE A 372 -11.88 11.18 -12.57
C ILE A 372 -11.42 11.94 -13.82
N TYR A 373 -11.78 13.22 -13.95
CA TYR A 373 -11.38 14.06 -15.08
C TYR A 373 -9.86 14.14 -15.27
N LYS A 374 -9.04 14.14 -14.20
CA LYS A 374 -7.57 14.15 -14.32
C LYS A 374 -6.99 12.88 -14.96
N VAL A 375 -7.65 11.74 -14.73
CA VAL A 375 -7.27 10.47 -15.35
C VAL A 375 -7.66 10.49 -16.83
N GLU A 376 -8.82 11.07 -17.15
CA GLU A 376 -9.30 11.28 -18.52
C GLU A 376 -8.38 12.25 -19.31
N GLU A 377 -8.00 13.38 -18.72
CA GLU A 377 -7.00 14.32 -19.28
C GLU A 377 -5.66 13.62 -19.56
N THR A 378 -5.15 12.87 -18.59
CA THR A 378 -3.90 12.10 -18.74
C THR A 378 -4.02 11.06 -19.85
N TRP A 379 -5.17 10.39 -19.96
CA TRP A 379 -5.43 9.42 -21.03
C TRP A 379 -5.54 10.08 -22.42
N ASN A 380 -6.19 11.23 -22.51
CA ASN A 380 -6.30 11.98 -23.76
C ASN A 380 -4.91 12.44 -24.25
N LEU A 381 -4.03 12.83 -23.33
CA LEU A 381 -2.61 13.09 -23.66
C LEU A 381 -1.88 11.82 -24.14
N ILE A 382 -2.11 10.66 -23.52
CA ILE A 382 -1.54 9.38 -24.01
C ILE A 382 -2.01 9.07 -25.43
N VAL A 383 -3.31 9.19 -25.72
CA VAL A 383 -3.87 8.93 -27.06
C VAL A 383 -3.33 9.92 -28.09
N HIS A 384 -3.15 11.19 -27.72
CA HIS A 384 -2.54 12.21 -28.56
C HIS A 384 -1.06 11.94 -28.84
N ASP A 385 -0.24 11.71 -27.81
CA ASP A 385 1.22 11.58 -27.92
C ASP A 385 1.62 10.25 -28.58
N ARG A 386 0.78 9.19 -28.48
CA ARG A 386 0.89 7.95 -29.27
C ARG A 386 0.87 8.18 -30.79
N ILE A 387 0.24 9.26 -31.27
CA ILE A 387 0.12 9.60 -32.70
C ILE A 387 1.13 10.68 -33.10
N ASN A 388 1.36 11.68 -32.24
CA ASN A 388 2.13 12.88 -32.57
C ASN A 388 3.60 12.85 -32.11
N GLY A 389 4.01 11.83 -31.37
CA GLY A 389 5.36 11.68 -30.81
C GLY A 389 5.40 11.99 -29.31
N TYR A 390 6.07 11.12 -28.55
CA TYR A 390 6.05 11.09 -27.08
C TYR A 390 7.45 11.26 -26.46
N GLU A 391 8.49 11.44 -27.27
CA GLU A 391 9.89 11.55 -26.87
C GLU A 391 10.13 12.76 -25.94
N HIS A 392 9.35 13.82 -26.11
CA HIS A 392 9.38 15.01 -25.27
C HIS A 392 8.95 14.76 -23.81
N ARG A 393 8.24 13.65 -23.54
CA ARG A 393 7.86 13.18 -22.19
C ARG A 393 8.94 12.32 -21.53
N ALA A 394 10.01 11.97 -22.24
CA ALA A 394 11.03 11.05 -21.74
C ALA A 394 11.70 11.57 -20.45
N PRO A 395 12.03 10.68 -19.49
CA PRO A 395 12.76 11.07 -18.29
C PRO A 395 14.07 11.78 -18.63
N GLN A 396 14.16 13.06 -18.27
CA GLN A 396 15.38 13.83 -18.50
C GLN A 396 16.52 13.19 -17.71
N LYS A 397 17.54 12.69 -18.41
CA LYS A 397 18.77 12.21 -17.77
C LYS A 397 19.34 13.35 -16.96
N ARG A 398 19.46 13.19 -15.64
CA ARG A 398 20.24 14.10 -14.79
C ARG A 398 21.63 14.17 -15.39
N ILE A 399 21.97 15.31 -15.99
CA ILE A 399 23.36 15.64 -16.31
C ILE A 399 24.07 15.63 -14.97
N LYS A 400 24.93 14.63 -14.73
CA LYS A 400 25.92 14.73 -13.67
C LYS A 400 26.72 15.98 -14.02
N LYS A 401 26.56 17.06 -13.25
CA LYS A 401 27.51 18.16 -13.30
C LYS A 401 28.87 17.53 -13.02
N GLU A 402 29.73 17.50 -14.02
CA GLU A 402 31.14 17.28 -13.77
C GLU A 402 31.56 18.32 -12.76
N THR A 403 32.04 17.88 -11.61
CA THR A 403 32.68 18.74 -10.62
C THR A 403 34.04 19.15 -11.16
N THR A 404 34.04 19.96 -12.23
CA THR A 404 35.14 20.89 -12.48
C THR A 404 35.26 21.74 -11.22
N ASN A 405 36.36 21.57 -10.49
CA ASN A 405 36.63 22.30 -9.25
C ASN A 405 36.78 23.81 -9.53
N LYS A 406 35.64 24.50 -9.63
CA LYS A 406 35.53 25.94 -9.47
C LYS A 406 34.76 26.20 -8.20
N ILE A 407 35.51 26.51 -7.16
CA ILE A 407 35.01 27.04 -5.90
C ILE A 407 34.31 28.36 -6.23
N GLN A 408 32.99 28.33 -6.34
CA GLN A 408 32.17 29.53 -6.40
C GLN A 408 31.41 29.61 -5.07
N GLY A 409 32.06 30.25 -4.10
CA GLY A 409 31.52 30.39 -2.76
C GLY A 409 30.21 31.18 -2.78
N CYS A 410 29.16 30.60 -2.19
CA CYS A 410 28.01 31.38 -1.79
C CYS A 410 28.42 32.24 -0.59
N LEU A 411 28.36 33.56 -0.76
CA LEU A 411 28.71 34.49 0.31
C LEU A 411 27.62 34.45 1.39
N ILE A 412 27.89 33.79 2.51
CA ILE A 412 27.09 33.95 3.72
C ILE A 412 27.94 34.75 4.71
N THR A 413 27.59 36.02 4.88
CA THR A 413 28.13 36.85 5.96
C THR A 413 27.50 36.43 7.27
N ILE A 414 28.30 35.81 8.14
CA ILE A 414 27.96 35.58 9.55
C ILE A 414 29.09 36.19 10.38
N ASP A 415 28.80 37.26 11.10
CA ASP A 415 29.75 37.85 12.05
C ASP A 415 29.81 36.99 13.31
N GLY A 416 30.88 36.18 13.44
CA GLY A 416 31.11 35.33 14.61
C GLY A 416 32.39 34.49 14.46
N SER A 417 33.26 34.49 15.47
CA SER A 417 34.56 33.80 15.43
C SER A 417 34.44 32.28 15.51
N ILE A 418 35.07 31.55 14.58
CA ILE A 418 34.99 30.08 14.43
C ILE A 418 36.17 29.34 15.11
N ASN A 419 37.09 30.05 15.77
CA ASN A 419 38.36 29.46 16.24
C ASN A 419 38.32 28.58 17.51
N GLU A 420 37.15 28.33 18.13
CA GLU A 420 37.04 27.47 19.33
C GLU A 420 36.44 26.07 19.11
N VAL A 421 35.86 25.78 17.93
CA VAL A 421 35.15 24.49 17.71
C VAL A 421 36.03 23.40 17.11
N ILE A 422 37.08 23.78 16.35
CA ILE A 422 37.88 22.85 15.54
C ILE A 422 38.82 21.97 16.40
N THR A 423 39.21 22.43 17.59
CA THR A 423 40.16 21.74 18.48
C THR A 423 39.63 20.48 19.17
N ASN A 424 38.30 20.29 19.24
CA ASN A 424 37.70 19.19 20.01
C ASN A 424 37.32 17.93 19.19
N LEU A 425 37.36 17.99 17.86
CA LEU A 425 36.95 16.87 16.99
C LEU A 425 38.08 15.89 16.63
N THR A 426 39.35 16.34 16.68
CA THR A 426 40.52 15.52 16.30
C THR A 426 40.95 14.48 17.35
N THR A 427 40.34 14.47 18.54
CA THR A 427 40.80 13.65 19.68
C THR A 427 40.07 12.30 19.81
N VAL A 428 38.89 12.15 19.22
CA VAL A 428 38.04 10.95 19.38
C VAL A 428 38.37 9.84 18.37
N SER A 429 38.86 10.19 17.17
CA SER A 429 39.09 9.25 16.06
C SER A 429 40.35 8.38 16.16
N LYS A 430 40.90 8.14 17.36
CA LYS A 430 42.13 7.36 17.59
C LYS A 430 41.99 6.21 18.60
N LEU A 431 40.77 5.77 18.89
CA LEU A 431 40.49 4.79 19.96
C LEU A 431 39.70 3.54 19.54
N ILE A 432 39.43 3.31 18.24
CA ILE A 432 38.60 2.18 17.78
C ILE A 432 39.19 1.45 16.55
N GLU A 433 40.52 1.35 16.48
CA GLU A 433 41.20 0.40 15.59
C GLU A 433 42.29 -0.34 16.37
N ASN A 434 41.94 -1.54 16.87
CA ASN A 434 42.81 -2.70 17.09
C ASN A 434 41.96 -3.87 17.61
N ASP A 435 41.88 -4.93 16.80
CA ASP A 435 42.02 -6.34 17.18
C ASP A 435 41.24 -7.27 16.21
N LYS A 436 42.00 -8.15 15.54
CA LYS A 436 41.54 -9.27 14.71
C LYS A 436 42.51 -10.43 14.91
N GLU A 437 42.00 -11.65 15.10
CA GLU A 437 42.70 -12.88 14.67
C GLU A 437 41.74 -14.10 14.61
N GLU A 438 42.05 -15.07 13.75
CA GLU A 438 41.30 -16.34 13.53
C GLU A 438 41.78 -17.47 14.48
N PRO A 439 41.13 -18.66 14.48
CA PRO A 439 41.70 -19.78 13.70
C PRO A 439 40.69 -20.83 13.11
N LYS A 440 41.23 -21.86 12.42
CA LYS A 440 40.57 -22.87 11.54
C LYS A 440 40.36 -24.28 12.17
N VAL A 441 39.76 -25.22 11.37
CA VAL A 441 39.80 -26.73 11.36
C VAL A 441 38.37 -27.37 11.46
N SER A 442 37.64 -27.81 10.39
CA SER A 442 37.57 -29.13 9.66
C SER A 442 37.10 -30.38 10.48
N ILE A 443 36.43 -31.48 9.99
CA ILE A 443 36.30 -32.18 8.67
C ILE A 443 34.99 -33.08 8.56
N THR A 444 34.71 -33.67 7.36
CA THR A 444 34.02 -34.98 7.02
C THR A 444 32.48 -35.22 6.88
N GLU A 445 32.04 -35.35 5.61
CA GLU A 445 31.22 -36.39 4.87
C GLU A 445 30.09 -37.34 5.42
N ASN A 446 28.97 -37.37 4.64
CA ASN A 446 28.24 -38.52 4.00
C ASN A 446 27.02 -39.30 4.60
N LYS A 447 25.85 -39.12 3.91
CA LYS A 447 24.88 -40.11 3.31
C LYS A 447 23.77 -40.90 4.08
N ASN A 448 22.53 -40.72 3.56
CA ASN A 448 21.45 -41.70 3.18
C ASN A 448 20.81 -42.62 4.27
N GLU A 449 19.56 -43.13 4.21
CA GLU A 449 18.50 -43.21 3.16
C GLU A 449 17.08 -43.58 3.72
N THR A 450 16.02 -43.30 2.94
CA THR A 450 14.67 -43.97 2.84
C THR A 450 13.54 -43.86 3.90
N GLU A 451 12.32 -43.66 3.37
CA GLU A 451 10.98 -43.68 4.01
C GLU A 451 10.16 -44.97 3.70
N PRO A 452 8.86 -45.07 4.08
CA PRO A 452 7.83 -44.79 3.06
C PRO A 452 6.47 -44.15 3.50
N ASN A 453 5.93 -43.29 2.62
CA ASN A 453 4.52 -43.09 2.15
C ASN A 453 3.30 -43.05 3.11
N GLU A 454 2.44 -42.01 2.98
CA GLU A 454 1.13 -42.11 2.27
C GLU A 454 0.33 -40.76 2.10
N ILE A 455 -0.20 -40.56 0.88
CA ILE A 455 -1.46 -39.89 0.45
C ILE A 455 -1.69 -38.37 0.72
N ILE A 456 -2.19 -37.67 -0.31
CA ILE A 456 -2.13 -36.21 -0.51
C ILE A 456 -3.45 -35.64 -1.09
N PRO A 457 -3.98 -34.50 -0.60
CA PRO A 457 -4.95 -33.64 -1.30
C PRO A 457 -4.27 -32.47 -2.07
N LYS A 458 -4.91 -31.98 -3.14
CA LYS A 458 -4.35 -30.99 -4.09
C LYS A 458 -4.25 -29.55 -3.53
N PRO A 459 -3.26 -28.74 -3.95
CA PRO A 459 -3.11 -27.35 -3.51
C PRO A 459 -3.99 -26.35 -4.28
N ASN A 460 -4.38 -25.26 -3.62
CA ASN A 460 -5.01 -24.08 -4.24
C ASN A 460 -3.95 -23.19 -4.89
N THR A 461 -4.19 -22.73 -6.12
CA THR A 461 -3.31 -21.81 -6.84
C THR A 461 -3.91 -20.40 -6.83
N PHE A 462 -3.16 -19.42 -6.32
CA PHE A 462 -3.49 -18.00 -6.36
C PHE A 462 -2.58 -17.27 -7.36
N ARG A 463 -3.09 -16.24 -8.06
CA ARG A 463 -2.30 -15.40 -8.96
C ARG A 463 -1.70 -14.22 -8.20
N ILE A 464 -0.80 -13.47 -8.84
CA ILE A 464 0.11 -12.51 -8.20
C ILE A 464 -0.18 -11.10 -8.72
N HIS A 465 -0.76 -10.22 -7.92
CA HIS A 465 -1.37 -8.99 -8.41
C HIS A 465 -0.38 -7.83 -8.62
N THR A 466 0.79 -7.91 -7.96
CA THR A 466 1.79 -6.84 -7.89
C THR A 466 2.79 -6.82 -9.07
N GLU A 467 2.32 -6.38 -10.25
CA GLU A 467 3.17 -5.89 -11.37
C GLU A 467 2.60 -4.63 -12.02
N SER A 468 3.24 -3.47 -11.80
CA SER A 468 3.08 -2.30 -12.67
C SER A 468 3.96 -2.44 -13.92
N PHE A 469 3.64 -1.72 -15.00
CA PHE A 469 4.48 -1.66 -16.22
C PHE A 469 5.72 -0.77 -16.04
N ASP A 470 6.08 -0.43 -14.80
CA ASP A 470 7.33 0.26 -14.46
C ASP A 470 8.52 -0.69 -14.65
N GLU A 471 9.08 -0.73 -15.86
CA GLU A 471 10.54 -0.81 -16.10
C GLU A 471 10.82 -0.85 -17.60
N THR A 472 11.25 0.29 -18.17
CA THR A 472 12.20 0.27 -19.29
C THR A 472 13.59 0.51 -18.75
N LYS A 473 14.42 -0.53 -18.74
CA LYS A 473 15.88 -0.36 -18.74
C LYS A 473 16.30 0.01 -20.17
N PRO A 474 17.24 0.95 -20.36
CA PRO A 474 17.86 1.12 -21.66
C PRO A 474 18.78 -0.06 -21.93
N ASP A 475 18.54 -0.79 -23.02
CA ASP A 475 19.50 -1.77 -23.53
C ASP A 475 20.75 -1.04 -24.03
N ASN A 476 21.79 -1.02 -23.20
CA ASN A 476 23.14 -0.70 -23.65
C ASN A 476 23.73 -1.92 -24.37
N ASN A 477 23.31 -2.12 -25.62
CA ASN A 477 23.93 -3.04 -26.57
C ASN A 477 24.13 -2.35 -27.93
N ILE A 478 25.09 -1.42 -27.96
CA ILE A 478 25.74 -0.97 -29.21
C ILE A 478 27.25 -0.87 -28.90
N PHE A 479 27.98 -1.92 -29.34
CA PHE A 479 29.43 -2.08 -29.47
C PHE A 479 30.36 -1.52 -28.38
#